data_AF-A0A9Y1Z8P0-F1
#
_entry.id   AF-A0A9Y1Z8P0-F1
#
_cell.length_a   1.000
_cell.length_b   1.000
_cell.length_c   1.000
_cell.angle_alpha   90.00
_cell.angle_beta   90.00
_cell.angle_gamma   90.00
#
_symmetry.space_group_name_H-M   'P 1'
#
loop_
_entity.id
_entity.type
_entity.pdbx_description
1 polymer ?
#
loop_
_entity_poly.entity_id
_entity_poly.type
_entity_poly.pdbx_seq_one_letter_code
_entity_poly.pdbx_strand_id
1 'polypeptide(L)'
;MGRTVYACSDGTYYGDVQVWERFESGAWQPCCWDDDSGTEWVVTSDGDLLTLLPVSRADLPNRTGVERVAAGVVVTGDRNVPDRTQSSSARPFTVSASDR
;
A
#
# COMPACT_ATOMS: atom_id res chain seq x y z
N MET A 1 2.34 -13.88 17.52
CA MET A 1 2.02 -12.63 16.80
C MET A 1 2.76 -12.60 15.48
N GLY A 2 2.03 -12.25 14.42
CA GLY A 2 2.29 -12.65 13.04
C GLY A 2 3.42 -11.87 12.39
N ARG A 3 4.35 -12.58 11.76
CA ARG A 3 5.47 -11.98 11.01
C ARG A 3 4.99 -11.52 9.63
N THR A 4 4.01 -10.64 9.61
CA THR A 4 3.29 -10.27 8.40
C THR A 4 3.71 -8.90 7.92
N VAL A 5 3.89 -8.77 6.61
CA VAL A 5 4.02 -7.49 5.91
C VAL A 5 2.76 -7.29 5.09
N TYR A 6 2.26 -6.07 5.08
CA TYR A 6 1.05 -5.68 4.35
C TYR A 6 1.43 -4.70 3.24
N ALA A 7 0.95 -4.95 2.03
CA ALA A 7 0.90 -3.95 0.98
C ALA A 7 -0.35 -3.08 1.21
N CYS A 8 -0.17 -1.78 1.35
CA CYS A 8 -1.27 -0.84 1.51
C CYS A 8 -1.63 -0.19 0.17
N SER A 9 -2.91 0.11 -0.03
CA SER A 9 -3.38 0.86 -1.20
C SER A 9 -2.84 2.28 -1.28
N ASP A 10 -2.22 2.80 -0.22
CA ASP A 10 -1.49 4.08 -0.23
C ASP A 10 -0.13 4.00 -0.97
N GLY A 11 0.27 2.80 -1.41
CA GLY A 11 1.52 2.54 -2.12
C GLY A 11 2.71 2.23 -1.22
N THR A 12 2.48 2.13 0.10
CA THR A 12 3.46 1.82 1.14
C THR A 12 3.29 0.40 1.67
N TYR A 13 4.35 -0.17 2.22
CA TYR A 13 4.37 -1.43 2.93
C TYR A 13 4.50 -1.21 4.44
N TYR A 14 3.74 -1.98 5.21
CA TYR A 14 3.74 -1.91 6.66
C TYR A 14 4.00 -3.28 7.28
N GLY A 15 4.85 -3.33 8.29
CA GLY A 15 4.94 -4.48 9.18
C GLY A 15 3.77 -4.52 10.16
N ASP A 16 3.50 -5.69 10.74
CA ASP A 16 2.48 -5.88 11.78
C ASP A 16 2.60 -4.88 12.94
N VAL A 17 3.82 -4.54 13.37
CA VAL A 17 4.05 -3.54 14.42
C VAL A 17 3.56 -2.16 13.99
N GLN A 18 3.84 -1.75 12.76
CA GLN A 18 3.46 -0.45 12.24
C GLN A 18 1.95 -0.33 11.98
N VAL A 19 1.29 -1.44 11.63
CA VAL A 19 -0.17 -1.51 11.53
C VAL A 19 -0.80 -1.40 12.92
N TRP A 20 -0.29 -2.17 13.89
CA TRP A 20 -0.75 -2.13 15.27
C TRP A 20 -0.62 -0.73 15.89
N GLU A 21 0.52 -0.06 15.71
CA GLU A 21 0.71 1.32 16.19
C GLU A 21 -0.33 2.31 15.64
N ARG A 22 -0.76 2.13 14.39
CA ARG A 22 -1.81 2.96 13.78
C ARG A 22 -3.19 2.70 14.35
N PHE A 23 -3.48 1.43 14.67
CA PHE A 23 -4.73 1.06 15.35
C PHE A 23 -4.76 1.61 16.78
N GLU A 24 -3.69 1.42 17.56
CA GLU A 24 -3.62 1.89 18.94
C GLU A 24 -3.63 3.41 19.07
N SER A 25 -3.04 4.11 18.10
CA SER A 25 -3.09 5.58 18.06
C SER A 25 -4.45 6.12 17.61
N GLY A 26 -5.35 5.27 17.11
CA GLY A 26 -6.61 5.68 16.50
C GLY A 26 -6.45 6.35 15.14
N ALA A 27 -5.25 6.32 14.56
CA ALA A 27 -5.01 6.85 13.22
C ALA A 27 -5.79 6.04 12.18
N TRP A 28 -5.90 4.72 12.38
CA TRP A 28 -6.67 3.81 11.54
C TRP A 28 -7.70 3.05 12.37
N GLN A 29 -8.90 2.89 11.81
CA GLN A 29 -9.97 2.08 12.39
C GLN A 29 -10.32 0.93 11.44
N PRO A 30 -10.19 -0.34 11.88
CA PRO A 30 -10.58 -1.48 11.05
C PRO A 30 -12.11 -1.48 10.83
N CYS A 31 -12.54 -1.80 9.61
CA CYS A 31 -13.96 -1.77 9.25
C CYS A 31 -14.49 -3.07 8.63
N CYS A 32 -13.72 -3.73 7.77
CA CYS A 32 -14.06 -5.04 7.24
C CYS A 32 -12.82 -5.89 6.99
N TRP A 33 -13.05 -7.19 6.83
CA TRP A 33 -12.03 -8.20 6.64
C TRP A 33 -12.58 -9.26 5.65
N ASP A 34 -11.70 -9.79 4.82
CA ASP A 34 -11.96 -10.92 3.93
C ASP A 34 -11.13 -12.11 4.38
N ASP A 35 -11.80 -13.16 4.86
CA ASP A 35 -11.16 -14.37 5.38
C ASP A 35 -10.42 -15.16 4.30
N ASP A 36 -10.83 -15.04 3.03
CA ASP A 36 -10.24 -15.81 1.93
C ASP A 36 -8.87 -15.25 1.53
N SER A 37 -8.77 -13.93 1.33
CA SER A 37 -7.50 -13.26 0.96
C SER A 37 -6.67 -12.79 2.15
N GLY A 38 -7.28 -12.69 3.33
CA GLY A 38 -6.70 -12.00 4.49
C GLY A 38 -6.63 -10.49 4.32
N THR A 39 -7.34 -9.91 3.35
CA THR A 39 -7.37 -8.46 3.16
C THR A 39 -8.13 -7.81 4.30
N GLU A 40 -7.57 -6.74 4.85
CA GLU A 40 -8.21 -5.89 5.84
C GLU A 40 -8.48 -4.51 5.26
N TRP A 41 -9.64 -3.93 5.55
CA TRP A 41 -9.94 -2.55 5.21
C TRP A 41 -9.96 -1.69 6.46
N VAL A 42 -9.37 -0.51 6.35
CA VAL A 42 -9.21 0.43 7.44
C VAL A 42 -9.63 1.83 7.00
N VAL A 43 -10.33 2.54 7.87
CA VAL A 43 -10.68 3.95 7.68
C VAL A 43 -9.65 4.80 8.41
N THR A 44 -9.01 5.74 7.72
CA THR A 44 -8.06 6.68 8.33
C THR A 44 -8.78 7.76 9.13
N SER A 45 -8.06 8.47 9.97
CA SER A 45 -8.57 9.64 10.69
C SER A 45 -9.11 10.74 9.77
N ASP A 46 -8.63 10.79 8.54
CA ASP A 46 -9.06 11.75 7.51
C ASP A 46 -10.30 11.26 6.73
N GLY A 47 -10.77 10.04 7.01
CA GLY A 47 -11.93 9.43 6.37
C GLY A 47 -11.63 8.63 5.10
N ASP A 48 -10.34 8.45 4.75
CA ASP A 48 -9.95 7.65 3.59
C ASP A 48 -10.07 6.16 3.89
N LEU A 49 -10.50 5.38 2.89
CA LEU A 49 -10.54 3.92 2.97
C LEU A 49 -9.26 3.33 2.36
N LEU A 50 -8.50 2.59 3.16
CA LEU A 50 -7.31 1.88 2.74
C LEU A 50 -7.51 0.36 2.83
N THR A 51 -6.81 -0.38 1.98
CA THR A 51 -6.73 -1.85 2.02
C THR A 51 -5.35 -2.30 2.44
N LEU A 52 -5.28 -3.30 3.31
CA LEU A 52 -4.07 -3.97 3.75
C LEU A 52 -4.10 -5.41 3.26
N LEU A 53 -3.27 -5.71 2.27
CA LEU A 53 -3.13 -7.06 1.73
C LEU A 53 -1.88 -7.73 2.33
N PRO A 54 -2.00 -8.87 3.04
CA PRO A 54 -0.85 -9.63 3.47
C PRO A 54 0.00 -10.06 2.26
N VAL A 55 1.30 -9.79 2.30
CA VAL A 55 2.24 -10.17 1.24
C VAL A 55 3.39 -10.99 1.79
N SER A 56 3.94 -11.87 0.95
CA SER A 56 5.16 -12.58 1.27
C SER A 56 6.34 -11.62 1.25
N ARG A 57 7.29 -11.83 2.15
CA ARG A 57 8.56 -11.08 2.15
C ARG A 57 9.36 -11.28 0.86
N ALA A 58 9.12 -12.38 0.14
CA ALA A 58 9.74 -12.66 -1.15
C ALA A 58 9.19 -11.79 -2.29
N ASP A 59 7.99 -11.22 -2.12
CA ASP A 59 7.32 -10.38 -3.13
C ASP A 59 7.62 -8.89 -2.93
N LEU A 60 8.38 -8.54 -1.88
CA LEU A 60 8.73 -7.16 -1.60
C LEU A 60 9.77 -6.64 -2.61
N PRO A 61 9.68 -5.36 -3.00
CA PRO A 61 10.71 -4.72 -3.80
C PRO A 61 12.09 -4.85 -3.16
N ASN A 62 13.14 -4.99 -3.97
CA ASN A 62 14.52 -5.16 -3.49
C ASN A 62 15.04 -4.03 -2.57
N ARG A 63 14.38 -2.86 -2.60
CA ARG A 63 14.75 -1.69 -1.78
C ARG A 63 13.99 -1.63 -0.45
N THR A 64 13.00 -2.49 -0.25
CA THR A 64 12.21 -2.55 0.96
C THR A 64 12.98 -3.32 2.02
N GLY A 65 13.50 -2.59 3.00
CA GLY A 65 14.09 -3.17 4.21
C GLY A 65 12.99 -3.74 5.10
N VAL A 66 13.29 -4.85 5.75
CA VAL A 66 12.40 -5.44 6.74
C VAL A 66 13.24 -5.83 7.94
N GLU A 67 12.91 -5.27 9.08
CA GLU A 67 13.59 -5.50 10.34
C GLU A 67 12.71 -6.35 11.27
N ARG A 68 13.36 -7.26 12.00
CA ARG A 68 12.68 -8.00 13.08
C ARG A 68 12.99 -7.28 14.38
N VAL A 69 11.93 -6.89 15.08
CA VAL A 69 11.99 -6.31 16.41
C VAL A 69 11.38 -7.27 17.42
N ALA A 70 11.53 -6.99 18.72
CA ALA A 70 10.98 -7.85 19.76
C ALA A 70 9.45 -8.02 19.64
N ALA A 71 8.75 -6.96 19.21
CA ALA A 71 7.31 -6.94 19.07
C ALA A 71 6.79 -7.59 17.76
N GLY A 72 7.63 -7.78 16.75
CA GLY A 72 7.19 -8.24 15.43
C GLY A 72 8.13 -7.80 14.30
N VAL A 73 7.54 -7.29 13.23
CA VAL A 73 8.21 -6.86 12.00
C VAL A 73 7.94 -5.38 11.76
N VAL A 74 9.00 -4.67 11.35
CA VAL A 74 8.93 -3.28 10.89
C VAL A 74 9.47 -3.24 9.47
N VAL A 75 8.77 -2.56 8.57
CA VAL A 75 9.26 -2.25 7.23
C VAL A 75 10.04 -0.94 7.29
N THR A 76 11.26 -0.96 6.77
CA THR A 76 12.17 0.20 6.70
C THR A 76 12.52 0.50 5.25
N GLY A 77 12.59 1.77 4.87
CA GLY A 77 13.02 2.15 3.52
C GLY A 77 11.94 1.98 2.45
N ASP A 78 10.86 2.74 2.58
CA ASP A 78 9.79 2.77 1.59
C ASP A 78 9.45 4.20 1.17
N ARG A 79 10.36 4.80 0.40
CA ARG A 79 9.92 5.80 -0.57
C ARG A 79 9.77 5.08 -1.88
N ASN A 80 8.59 4.51 -2.08
CA ASN A 80 8.05 4.27 -3.41
C ASN A 80 7.96 5.64 -4.10
N VAL A 81 9.07 6.12 -4.66
CA VAL A 81 9.03 7.18 -5.66
C VAL A 81 8.35 6.50 -6.85
N PRO A 82 7.12 6.88 -7.24
CA PRO A 82 6.51 6.29 -8.41
C PRO A 82 7.50 6.47 -9.55
N ASP A 83 7.90 5.36 -10.18
CA ASP A 83 8.70 5.40 -11.38
C ASP A 83 7.92 6.25 -12.40
N ARG A 84 8.37 7.50 -12.59
CA ARG A 84 7.77 8.46 -13.50
C ARG A 84 8.18 8.11 -14.93
N THR A 85 8.02 6.85 -15.31
CA THR A 85 8.33 6.32 -16.63
C THR A 85 7.30 5.29 -17.05
N GLN A 86 6.02 5.65 -16.97
CA GLN A 86 4.98 5.09 -17.84
C GLN A 86 3.81 6.07 -17.97
N SER A 87 4.11 7.24 -18.54
CA SER A 87 3.10 8.15 -19.07
C SER A 87 3.56 8.66 -20.42
N SER A 88 3.33 7.87 -21.48
CA SER A 88 2.95 8.40 -22.79
C SER A 88 2.67 7.25 -23.78
N SER A 89 1.39 6.89 -23.92
CA SER A 89 0.85 6.53 -25.23
C SER A 89 -0.64 6.82 -25.28
N ALA A 90 -1.01 8.06 -24.98
CA ALA A 90 -2.26 8.61 -25.51
C ALA A 90 -1.89 9.29 -26.83
N ARG A 91 -2.15 8.61 -27.95
CA ARG A 91 -2.01 9.20 -29.29
C ARG A 91 -2.97 10.40 -29.39
N PRO A 92 -2.55 11.58 -29.87
CA PRO A 92 -3.50 12.63 -30.17
C PRO A 92 -4.35 12.21 -31.38
N PHE A 93 -5.68 12.19 -31.20
CA PHE A 93 -6.61 12.16 -32.32
C PHE A 93 -6.54 13.51 -33.02
N THR A 94 -6.00 13.54 -34.24
CA THR A 94 -6.11 14.70 -35.14
C THR A 94 -7.52 14.69 -35.74
N VAL A 95 -8.34 15.69 -35.42
CA VAL A 95 -9.54 16.01 -36.19
C VAL A 95 -9.12 16.91 -37.35
N SER A 96 -9.19 16.40 -38.57
CA SER A 96 -9.10 17.21 -39.78
C SER A 96 -10.43 17.91 -40.00
N ALA A 97 -10.48 19.23 -39.79
CA ALA A 97 -11.51 20.07 -40.39
C ALA A 97 -11.12 20.33 -41.85
N SER A 98 -11.87 19.77 -42.79
CA SER A 98 -11.85 20.21 -44.18
C SER A 98 -12.90 21.30 -44.35
N ASP A 99 -12.42 22.54 -44.50
CA ASP A 99 -13.16 23.66 -45.05
C ASP A 99 -13.68 23.31 -46.45
N ARG A 100 -14.92 23.71 -46.75
CA ARG A 100 -15.48 23.76 -48.09
C ARG A 100 -16.28 25.03 -48.26
#